data_AF-A0A396GT25-F1
#
_entry.id   AF-A0A396GT25-F1
#
_cell.length_a   1.000
_cell.length_b   1.000
_cell.length_c   1.000
_cell.angle_alpha   90.00
_cell.angle_beta   90.00
_cell.angle_gamma   90.00
#
_symmetry.space_group_name_H-M   'P 1'
#
loop_
_entity.id
_entity.type
_entity.pdbx_description
1 polymer ?
#
loop_
_entity_poly.entity_id
_entity_poly.type
_entity_poly.pdbx_seq_one_letter_code
_entity_poly.pdbx_strand_id
1 'polypeptide(L)'
;MVKVTCEKGGDKLVSILEAFEDICVNVQQARVSCKNEFSIEAIIVAEDQTLDVTYITQVLLKAIGNQSSEKGSEVLDNFNKL
;
A
#
# COMPACT_ATOMS: atom_id res chain seq x y z
N MET A 1 11.24 -6.82 3.90
CA MET A 1 11.57 -5.69 3.01
C MET A 1 10.57 -5.68 1.87
N VAL A 2 10.01 -4.51 1.57
CA VAL A 2 9.04 -4.30 0.50
C VAL A 2 9.63 -3.34 -0.51
N LYS A 3 9.43 -3.62 -1.80
CA LYS A 3 9.77 -2.70 -2.89
C LYS A 3 8.55 -2.53 -3.78
N VAL A 4 8.13 -1.28 -3.96
CA VAL A 4 7.02 -0.90 -4.84
C VAL A 4 7.57 0.05 -5.89
N THR A 5 7.21 -0.22 -7.13
CA THR A 5 7.47 0.63 -8.29
C THR A 5 6.16 0.77 -9.06
N CYS A 6 5.73 2.00 -9.34
CA CYS A 6 4.52 2.28 -10.12
C CYS A 6 4.59 3.64 -10.82
N GLU A 7 3.62 3.91 -11.69
CA GLU A 7 3.50 5.23 -12.32
C GLU A 7 3.40 6.34 -11.28
N LYS A 8 4.08 7.46 -11.56
CA LYS A 8 4.04 8.65 -10.72
C LYS A 8 2.70 9.40 -10.87
N GLY A 9 2.33 10.16 -9.84
CA GLY A 9 1.12 10.99 -9.83
C GLY A 9 0.10 10.53 -8.79
N GLY A 10 -0.84 11.41 -8.44
CA GLY A 10 -1.75 11.20 -7.30
C GLY A 10 -1.00 11.04 -5.97
N ASP A 11 -1.69 10.46 -4.98
CA ASP A 11 -1.22 10.41 -3.58
C ASP A 11 -0.51 9.10 -3.21
N LYS A 12 0.30 8.52 -4.12
CA LYS A 12 0.88 7.17 -3.95
C LYS A 12 1.61 6.96 -2.63
N LEU A 13 2.39 7.96 -2.19
CA LEU A 13 3.11 7.86 -0.92
C LEU A 13 2.15 7.74 0.25
N VAL A 14 1.13 8.59 0.30
CA VAL A 14 0.12 8.59 1.37
C VAL A 14 -0.63 7.26 1.37
N SER A 15 -1.12 6.81 0.21
CA SER A 15 -1.86 5.55 0.10
C SER A 15 -1.04 4.33 0.53
N ILE A 16 0.27 4.32 0.26
CA ILE A 16 1.15 3.22 0.69
C ILE A 16 1.41 3.26 2.20
N LEU A 17 1.54 4.46 2.79
CA LEU A 17 1.72 4.60 4.24
C LEU A 17 0.44 4.20 5.00
N GLU A 18 -0.74 4.63 4.53
CA GLU A 18 -2.04 4.18 5.05
C GLU A 18 -2.17 2.65 4.97
N ALA A 19 -1.74 2.07 3.86
CA ALA A 19 -1.75 0.62 3.68
C ALA A 19 -0.82 -0.12 4.65
N PHE A 20 0.29 0.51 5.09
CA PHE A 20 1.14 -0.04 6.15
C PHE A 20 0.49 0.07 7.54
N GLU A 21 -0.20 1.17 7.82
CA GLU A 21 -0.98 1.35 9.06
C GLU A 21 -2.10 0.31 9.15
N ASP A 22 -2.83 0.07 8.05
CA ASP A 22 -3.93 -0.92 7.95
C ASP A 22 -3.47 -2.35 8.30
N ILE A 23 -2.20 -2.68 8.04
CA ILE A 23 -1.63 -4.00 8.32
C ILE A 23 -0.79 -4.04 9.61
N CYS A 24 -0.85 -2.98 10.42
CA CYS A 24 -0.18 -2.87 11.72
C CYS A 24 1.32 -3.16 11.64
N VAL A 25 2.01 -2.50 10.70
CA VAL A 25 3.46 -2.58 10.59
C VAL A 25 4.13 -1.24 10.84
N ASN A 26 5.25 -1.29 11.53
CA ASN A 26 6.11 -0.12 11.67
C ASN A 26 7.11 -0.04 10.51
N VAL A 27 7.23 1.13 9.91
CA VAL A 27 8.24 1.42 8.87
C VAL A 27 9.52 1.91 9.55
N GLN A 28 10.51 1.02 9.70
CA GLN A 28 11.78 1.37 10.32
C GLN A 28 12.67 2.23 9.42
N GLN A 29 12.59 1.98 8.11
CA GLN A 29 13.34 2.71 7.11
C GLN A 29 12.55 2.73 5.80
N ALA A 30 12.55 3.87 5.12
CA ALA A 30 12.04 4.00 3.77
C ALA A 30 12.97 4.85 2.90
N ARG A 31 13.16 4.43 1.66
CA ARG A 31 13.77 5.23 0.60
C ARG A 31 12.74 5.46 -0.49
N VAL A 32 12.46 6.73 -0.78
CA VAL A 32 11.48 7.13 -1.81
C VAL A 32 12.19 7.84 -2.95
N SER A 33 11.76 7.58 -4.18
CA SER A 33 12.23 8.30 -5.36
C SER A 33 11.08 8.50 -6.35
N CYS A 34 10.98 9.71 -6.90
CA CYS A 34 10.00 10.11 -7.92
C CYS A 34 10.66 10.55 -9.24
N LYS A 35 11.94 10.18 -9.48
CA LYS A 35 12.73 10.73 -10.59
C LYS A 35 12.19 10.34 -11.97
N ASN A 36 11.86 9.07 -12.17
CA ASN A 36 11.31 8.54 -13.43
C ASN A 36 9.89 8.00 -13.19
N GLU A 37 9.80 7.10 -12.22
CA GLU A 37 8.61 6.45 -11.68
C GLU A 37 8.50 6.76 -10.19
N PHE A 38 7.33 6.49 -9.59
CA PHE A 38 7.24 6.44 -8.14
C PHE A 38 7.84 5.12 -7.67
N SER A 39 8.77 5.19 -6.72
CA SER A 39 9.39 4.02 -6.12
C SER A 39 9.56 4.22 -4.63
N ILE A 40 9.25 3.17 -3.86
CA ILE A 40 9.53 3.10 -2.43
C ILE A 40 10.14 1.74 -2.09
N GLU A 41 11.19 1.77 -1.30
CA GLU A 41 11.81 0.61 -0.68
C GLU A 41 11.71 0.78 0.84
N ALA A 42 11.06 -0.17 1.51
CA ALA A 42 10.74 -0.07 2.93
C ALA A 42 11.17 -1.32 3.71
N ILE A 43 11.79 -1.09 4.87
CA ILE A 43 11.99 -2.12 5.90
C ILE A 43 10.84 -1.97 6.90
N ILE A 44 9.89 -2.89 6.81
CA ILE A 44 8.73 -2.97 7.70
C ILE A 44 8.93 -4.08 8.72
N VAL A 45 8.45 -3.84 9.93
CA VAL A 45 8.46 -4.80 11.04
C VAL A 45 7.02 -4.93 11.55
N ALA A 46 6.53 -6.17 11.65
CA ALA A 46 5.23 -6.42 12.23
C ALA A 46 5.27 -6.15 13.74
N GLU A 47 4.25 -5.50 14.28
CA GLU A 47 4.23 -5.17 15.70
C GLU A 47 4.07 -6.42 16.58
N ASP A 48 3.03 -7.23 16.35
CA ASP A 48 2.76 -8.42 17.17
C ASP A 48 2.19 -9.62 16.37
N GLN A 49 2.23 -9.58 15.03
CA GLN A 49 1.61 -10.59 14.18
C GLN A 49 2.53 -11.15 13.10
N THR A 50 2.33 -12.41 12.75
CA THR A 50 2.87 -12.98 11.50
C THR A 50 2.13 -12.39 10.31
N LEU A 51 2.86 -11.69 9.44
CA LEU A 51 2.29 -11.17 8.19
C LEU A 51 2.43 -12.19 7.08
N ASP A 52 1.33 -12.43 6.38
CA ASP A 52 1.35 -13.19 5.14
C ASP A 52 1.80 -12.29 3.97
N VAL A 53 2.75 -12.79 3.18
CA VAL A 53 3.31 -12.06 2.03
C VAL A 53 2.24 -11.83 0.96
N THR A 54 1.32 -12.77 0.78
CA THR A 54 0.23 -12.63 -0.19
C THR A 54 -0.73 -11.52 0.25
N TYR A 55 -1.09 -11.47 1.53
CA TYR A 55 -1.89 -10.38 2.09
C TYR A 55 -1.21 -9.00 1.94
N ILE A 56 0.07 -8.87 2.30
CA ILE A 56 0.84 -7.62 2.12
C ILE A 56 0.81 -7.17 0.65
N THR A 57 1.02 -8.12 -0.27
CA THR A 57 1.03 -7.83 -1.71
C THR A 57 -0.31 -7.30 -2.19
N GLN A 58 -1.42 -7.90 -1.76
CA GLN A 58 -2.77 -7.46 -2.14
C GLN A 58 -3.09 -6.05 -1.65
N VAL A 59 -2.78 -5.77 -0.39
CA VAL A 59 -3.01 -4.46 0.24
C VAL A 59 -2.23 -3.37 -0.51
N LEU A 60 -0.96 -3.63 -0.85
CA LEU A 60 -0.13 -2.68 -1.61
C LEU A 60 -0.58 -2.53 -3.06
N LEU A 61 -1.01 -3.61 -3.73
CA LEU A 61 -1.57 -3.54 -5.09
C LEU A 61 -2.81 -2.65 -5.13
N LYS A 62 -3.68 -2.76 -4.11
CA LYS A 62 -4.86 -1.91 -3.97
C LYS A 62 -4.46 -0.44 -3.76
N ALA A 63 -3.50 -0.18 -2.87
CA ALA A 63 -3.01 1.17 -2.59
C ALA A 63 -2.45 1.87 -3.84
N ILE A 64 -1.73 1.14 -4.70
CA ILE A 64 -1.19 1.73 -5.95
C ILE A 64 -2.19 1.76 -7.11
N GLY A 65 -3.19 0.89 -7.12
CA GLY A 65 -4.19 0.78 -8.19
C GLY A 65 -5.36 1.76 -8.09
N ASN A 66 -5.68 2.25 -6.89
CA ASN A 66 -6.89 3.04 -6.60
C ASN A 66 -6.98 4.45 -7.22
N GLN A 67 -6.14 4.82 -8.19
CA GLN A 67 -6.08 6.20 -8.71
C GLN A 67 -6.17 6.33 -10.24
N SER A 68 -6.70 5.33 -10.96
CA SER A 68 -7.09 5.50 -12.37
C SER A 68 -8.51 6.05 -12.55
N SER A 69 -9.24 6.32 -11.47
CA SER A 69 -10.57 6.92 -11.51
C SER A 69 -10.81 7.81 -10.29
N GLU A 70 -10.75 9.12 -10.52
CA GLU A 70 -11.44 10.06 -9.65
C GLU A 70 -12.93 9.66 -9.61
N LYS A 71 -13.45 9.39 -8.40
CA LYS A 71 -14.79 8.91 -8.00
C LYS A 71 -14.96 7.38 -7.93
N GLY A 72 -15.13 6.87 -6.71
CA GLY A 72 -15.65 5.51 -6.50
C GLY A 72 -15.38 4.92 -5.11
N SER A 73 -15.70 5.65 -4.05
CA SER A 73 -15.89 5.04 -2.72
C SER A 73 -17.19 4.20 -2.79
N GLU A 74 -17.12 2.97 -3.31
CA GLU A 74 -18.28 2.06 -3.41
C GLU A 74 -17.92 0.61 -3.85
N VAL A 75 -16.85 -0.04 -3.35
CA VAL A 75 -16.59 -1.48 -3.72
C VAL A 75 -16.08 -2.38 -2.57
N LEU A 76 -16.20 -2.04 -1.29
CA LEU A 76 -15.88 -3.04 -0.23
C LEU A 76 -16.94 -3.26 0.86
N ASP A 77 -18.17 -2.79 0.66
CA ASP A 77 -19.28 -3.10 1.59
C ASP A 77 -19.98 -4.45 1.34
N ASN A 78 -19.44 -5.32 0.47
CA ASN A 78 -20.14 -6.55 0.08
C ASN A 78 -19.63 -7.86 0.70
N PHE A 79 -18.76 -7.84 1.72
CA PHE A 79 -18.38 -9.07 2.44
C PHE A 79 -19.25 -9.40 3.67
N ASN A 80 -20.35 -8.68 3.91
CA ASN A 80 -21.28 -8.96 5.01
C ASN A 80 -22.73 -9.21 4.55
N LYS A 81 -22.92 -9.96 3.46
CA LYS A 81 -24.23 -10.58 3.17
C LYS A 81 -24.10 -11.77 2.21
N LEU A 82 -23.82 -12.94 2.78
CA LEU A 82 -24.48 -14.24 2.52
C LEU A 82 -23.85 -15.34 3.37
#